data_AF-A0A962IHG6-F1
#
_entry.id   AF-A0A962IHG6-F1
#
_cell.length_a   1.000
_cell.length_b   1.000
_cell.length_c   1.000
_cell.angle_alpha   90.00
_cell.angle_beta   90.00
_cell.angle_gamma   90.00
#
_symmetry.space_group_name_H-M   'P 1'
#
loop_
_entity.id
_entity.type
_entity.pdbx_description
1 polymer ?
#
loop_
_entity_poly.entity_id
_entity_poly.type
_entity_poly.pdbx_seq_one_letter_code
_entity_poly.pdbx_strand_id
1 'polypeptide(L)'
;EEIFSMGKEFSFYEGRDSDGYWSEGSPGARALFKVPEPGSYQLNIQLAGGGTGETGNTPPQTTLDLTVRQGYISSYYFVILLIITTVAALLGPGARIAFERKRWKEVDGDDDD
;
A
#
# COMPACT_ATOMS: atom_id res chain seq x y z
N GLU A 1 -0.09 28.75 6.42
CA GLU A 1 -0.76 28.26 5.20
C GLU A 1 -0.94 26.76 5.32
N GLU A 2 -2.04 26.21 4.81
CA GLU A 2 -2.28 24.76 4.82
C GLU A 2 -1.41 24.11 3.74
N ILE A 3 -0.55 23.16 4.13
CA ILE A 3 0.33 22.46 3.19
C ILE A 3 -0.25 21.15 2.67
N PHE A 4 -1.23 20.59 3.39
CA PHE A 4 -1.89 19.34 3.07
C PHE A 4 -3.18 19.22 3.88
N SER A 5 -4.26 18.82 3.20
CA SER A 5 -5.49 18.36 3.83
C SER A 5 -5.87 16.99 3.28
N MET A 6 -6.23 16.10 4.19
CA MET A 6 -6.75 14.78 3.87
C MET A 6 -8.27 14.85 3.99
N GLY A 7 -8.97 14.98 2.87
CA GLY A 7 -10.44 14.91 2.82
C GLY A 7 -11.03 13.52 3.07
N LYS A 8 -10.25 12.58 3.61
CA LYS A 8 -10.68 11.21 3.87
C LYS A 8 -11.10 11.09 5.32
N GLU A 9 -12.40 11.17 5.53
CA GLU A 9 -13.04 10.72 6.76
C GLU A 9 -12.76 9.22 6.95
N PHE A 10 -12.49 8.82 8.19
CA PHE A 10 -12.46 7.43 8.57
C PHE A 10 -13.50 7.23 9.65
N SER A 11 -14.47 6.38 9.35
CA SER A 11 -15.56 5.98 10.24
C SER A 11 -15.71 4.47 10.12
N PHE A 12 -16.06 3.82 11.22
CA PHE A 12 -16.25 2.37 11.27
C PHE A 12 -17.52 2.08 12.05
N TYR A 13 -18.41 1.33 11.44
CA TYR A 13 -19.66 0.87 12.02
C TYR A 13 -19.72 -0.65 11.91
N GLU A 14 -20.21 -1.30 12.95
CA GLU A 14 -20.48 -2.72 12.94
C GLU A 14 -21.80 -3.00 13.65
N GLY A 15 -22.44 -4.09 13.27
CA GLY A 15 -23.75 -4.44 13.82
C GLY A 15 -24.15 -5.87 13.50
N ARG A 16 -25.32 -6.23 14.00
CA ARG A 16 -25.92 -7.54 13.74
C ARG A 16 -27.42 -7.36 13.48
N ASP A 17 -27.90 -7.93 12.40
CA ASP A 17 -29.30 -7.96 12.02
C ASP A 17 -29.79 -9.40 11.74
N SER A 18 -30.95 -9.54 11.10
CA SER A 18 -31.53 -10.84 10.74
C SER A 18 -30.71 -11.63 9.72
N ASP A 19 -29.89 -10.96 8.92
CA ASP A 19 -29.10 -11.53 7.85
C ASP A 19 -27.66 -11.83 8.29
N GLY A 20 -27.23 -11.27 9.43
CA GLY A 20 -26.03 -11.68 10.13
C GLY A 20 -25.24 -10.50 10.70
N TYR A 21 -23.93 -10.69 10.82
CA TYR A 21 -23.01 -9.63 11.19
C TYR A 21 -22.65 -8.79 9.96
N TRP A 22 -22.62 -7.47 10.13
CA TRP A 22 -22.16 -6.56 9.11
C TRP A 22 -21.17 -5.55 9.69
N SER A 23 -20.33 -5.02 8.82
CA SER A 23 -19.41 -3.92 9.13
C SER A 23 -19.27 -2.98 7.93
N GLU A 24 -19.17 -1.69 8.19
CA GLU A 24 -19.01 -0.63 7.21
C GLU A 24 -17.85 0.30 7.58
N GLY A 25 -17.11 0.74 6.56
CA GLY A 25 -16.06 1.74 6.71
C GLY A 25 -14.69 1.17 7.11
N SER A 26 -13.85 2.03 7.66
CA SER A 26 -12.47 1.72 8.05
C SER A 26 -12.11 2.49 9.34
N PRO A 27 -11.56 1.82 10.38
CA PRO A 27 -11.23 2.45 11.64
C PRO A 27 -9.97 3.34 11.57
N GLY A 28 -9.30 3.39 10.41
CA GLY A 28 -8.08 4.14 10.25
C GLY A 28 -7.89 4.73 8.86
N ALA A 29 -7.04 5.75 8.83
CA ALA A 29 -6.64 6.48 7.64
C ALA A 29 -5.11 6.68 7.63
N ARG A 30 -4.53 6.70 6.43
CA ARG A 30 -3.12 7.04 6.23
C ARG A 30 -2.97 7.95 5.02
N ALA A 31 -2.19 9.01 5.18
CA ALA A 31 -1.76 9.87 4.10
C ALA A 31 -0.23 9.93 4.03
N LEU A 32 0.26 10.20 2.82
CA LEU A 32 1.64 10.53 2.54
C LEU A 32 1.62 11.86 1.79
N PHE A 33 2.35 12.84 2.30
CA PHE A 33 2.45 14.16 1.68
C PHE A 33 3.88 14.66 1.77
N LYS A 34 4.21 15.64 0.93
CA LYS A 34 5.53 16.27 0.93
C LYS A 34 5.47 17.55 1.74
N VAL A 35 6.49 17.74 2.57
CA VAL A 35 6.69 18.98 3.32
C VAL A 35 7.61 19.88 2.46
N PRO A 36 7.17 21.09 2.08
CA PRO A 36 7.93 21.92 1.14
C PRO A 36 9.20 22.49 1.75
N GLU A 37 9.18 22.89 3.02
CA GLU A 37 10.31 23.51 3.71
C GLU A 37 10.51 22.91 5.11
N PRO A 38 11.74 22.86 5.64
CA PRO A 38 11.96 22.47 7.04
C PRO A 38 11.30 23.47 7.99
N GLY A 39 10.50 23.00 8.95
CA GLY A 39 9.85 23.88 9.91
C GLY A 39 8.92 23.17 10.88
N SER A 40 8.22 23.96 11.69
CA SER A 40 7.18 23.48 12.61
C SER A 40 5.82 23.53 11.93
N TYR A 41 5.08 22.43 12.02
CA TYR A 41 3.75 22.29 11.45
C TYR A 41 2.74 21.92 12.52
N GLN A 42 1.48 22.30 12.30
CA GLN A 42 0.36 21.94 13.16
C GLN A 42 -0.52 20.93 12.44
N LEU A 43 -0.89 19.87 13.14
CA LEU A 43 -1.88 18.91 12.67
C LEU A 43 -3.22 19.23 13.32
N ASN A 44 -4.21 19.56 12.50
CA ASN A 44 -5.58 19.80 12.94
C ASN A 44 -6.44 18.58 12.63
N ILE A 45 -7.08 18.01 13.66
CA ILE A 45 -7.95 16.83 13.55
C ILE A 45 -9.34 17.25 13.99
N GLN A 46 -10.31 17.12 13.08
CA GLN A 46 -11.72 17.33 13.40
C GLN A 46 -12.35 15.98 13.67
N LEU A 47 -12.80 15.78 14.92
CA LEU A 47 -13.54 14.59 15.30
C LEU A 47 -15.01 14.81 14.95
N ALA A 48 -15.52 14.09 13.96
CA ALA A 48 -16.96 13.91 13.79
C ALA A 48 -17.45 12.93 14.88
N GLY A 49 -18.62 13.19 15.47
CA GLY A 49 -19.12 12.43 16.63
C GLY A 49 -19.22 10.91 16.39
N GLY A 50 -19.25 10.14 17.49
CA GLY A 50 -19.44 8.69 17.49
C GLY A 50 -20.31 8.23 18.67
N GLY A 51 -20.69 6.95 18.69
CA GLY A 51 -21.53 6.36 19.74
C GLY A 51 -22.32 5.14 19.24
N THR A 52 -23.13 4.54 20.11
CA THR A 52 -23.86 3.28 19.83
C THR A 52 -25.22 3.44 19.13
N GLY A 53 -25.39 4.46 18.28
CA GLY A 53 -26.69 4.72 17.64
C GLY A 53 -27.83 4.93 18.67
N GLU A 54 -29.07 4.61 18.30
CA GLU A 54 -30.26 4.89 19.15
C GLU A 54 -30.40 3.96 20.37
N THR A 55 -29.66 2.84 20.46
CA THR A 55 -29.95 1.74 21.39
C THR A 55 -28.90 1.49 22.47
N GLY A 56 -27.73 2.13 22.43
CA GLY A 56 -26.68 1.90 23.41
C GLY A 56 -26.29 3.13 24.23
N ASN A 57 -25.90 2.89 25.48
CA ASN A 57 -25.32 3.89 26.38
C ASN A 57 -23.78 3.94 26.33
N THR A 58 -23.15 3.34 25.32
CA THR A 58 -21.69 3.31 25.24
C THR A 58 -21.20 4.66 24.72
N PRO A 59 -20.36 5.37 25.49
CA PRO A 59 -19.80 6.63 25.04
C PRO A 59 -18.94 6.44 23.78
N PRO A 60 -18.87 7.43 22.88
CA PRO A 60 -17.93 7.40 21.76
C PRO A 60 -16.52 7.04 22.21
N GLN A 61 -15.86 6.16 21.45
CA GLN A 61 -14.43 5.95 21.62
C GLN A 61 -13.70 7.25 21.25
N THR A 62 -13.04 7.87 22.23
CA THR A 62 -12.33 9.15 22.07
C THR A 62 -10.82 8.98 21.99
N THR A 63 -10.31 7.76 22.14
CA THR A 63 -8.90 7.44 22.01
C THR A 63 -8.49 7.44 20.53
N LEU A 64 -7.52 8.29 20.18
CA LEU A 64 -6.94 8.38 18.85
C LEU A 64 -5.46 8.03 18.89
N ASP A 65 -5.07 6.97 18.18
CA ASP A 65 -3.67 6.62 17.98
C ASP A 65 -3.12 7.31 16.73
N LEU A 66 -2.29 8.33 16.96
CA LEU A 66 -1.63 9.08 15.90
C LEU A 66 -0.15 8.69 15.79
N THR A 67 0.28 8.32 14.58
CA THR A 67 1.70 8.09 14.29
C THR A 67 2.15 8.98 13.13
N VAL A 68 3.07 9.90 13.40
CA VAL A 68 3.72 10.72 12.38
C VAL A 68 5.14 10.20 12.15
N ARG A 69 5.50 9.96 10.87
CA ARG A 69 6.83 9.49 10.49
C ARG A 69 7.41 10.41 9.42
N GLN A 70 8.67 10.75 9.57
CA GLN A 70 9.46 11.47 8.57
C GLN A 70 10.40 10.49 7.84
N GLY A 71 10.81 10.87 6.63
CA GLY A 71 11.77 10.07 5.85
C GLY A 71 11.16 8.80 5.27
N TYR A 72 9.86 8.81 4.99
CA TYR A 72 9.20 7.67 4.36
C TYR A 72 9.74 7.46 2.94
N ILE A 73 10.41 6.32 2.74
CA ILE A 73 10.82 5.84 1.42
C ILE A 73 9.83 4.74 1.02
N SER A 74 9.19 4.93 -0.13
CA SER A 74 8.24 3.95 -0.65
C SER A 74 8.93 2.64 -1.03
N SER A 75 8.40 1.50 -0.56
CA SER A 75 8.91 0.18 -0.93
C SER A 75 8.88 -0.07 -2.44
N TYR A 76 7.99 0.61 -3.17
CA TYR A 76 7.91 0.55 -4.63
C TYR A 76 9.22 0.90 -5.33
N TYR A 77 10.05 1.80 -4.77
CA TYR A 77 11.36 2.12 -5.34
C TYR A 77 12.26 0.89 -5.38
N PHE A 78 12.27 0.09 -4.32
CA PHE A 78 13.08 -1.12 -4.23
C PHE A 78 12.53 -2.23 -5.11
N VAL A 79 11.21 -2.35 -5.24
CA VAL A 79 10.57 -3.32 -6.15
C VAL A 79 10.93 -3.00 -7.60
N ILE A 80 10.83 -1.74 -8.00
CA ILE A 80 11.21 -1.31 -9.35
C ILE A 80 12.70 -1.57 -9.60
N LEU A 81 13.55 -1.22 -8.64
CA LEU A 81 14.99 -1.44 -8.75
C LEU A 81 15.32 -2.93 -8.86
N LEU A 82 14.67 -3.78 -8.06
CA LEU A 82 14.79 -5.24 -8.14
C LEU A 82 14.42 -5.77 -9.53
N ILE A 83 13.31 -5.29 -10.11
CA ILE A 83 12.89 -5.69 -11.46
C ILE A 83 13.97 -5.31 -12.48
N ILE A 84 14.42 -4.05 -12.47
CA ILE A 84 15.44 -3.56 -13.41
C ILE A 84 16.73 -4.37 -13.29
N THR A 85 17.22 -4.59 -12.06
CA THR A 85 18.46 -5.34 -11.83
C THR A 85 18.32 -6.81 -12.22
N THR A 86 17.15 -7.41 -11.97
CA THR A 86 16.88 -8.81 -12.35
C THR A 86 16.86 -8.97 -13.86
N VAL A 87 16.18 -8.08 -14.58
CA VAL A 87 16.17 -8.08 -16.05
C VAL A 87 17.59 -7.92 -16.58
N ALA A 88 18.33 -6.92 -16.09
CA ALA A 88 19.71 -6.70 -16.52
C ALA A 88 20.63 -7.91 -16.27
N ALA A 89 20.51 -8.54 -15.09
CA ALA A 89 21.29 -9.72 -14.73
C ALA A 89 20.95 -10.95 -15.61
N LEU A 90 19.69 -11.09 -16.04
CA LEU A 90 19.23 -12.22 -16.85
C LEU A 90 19.52 -12.05 -18.35
N LEU A 91 19.70 -10.83 -18.86
CA LEU A 91 19.95 -10.60 -20.29
C LEU A 91 21.21 -11.32 -20.80
N GLY A 92 22.31 -11.27 -20.06
CA GLY A 92 23.57 -11.90 -20.47
C GLY A 92 23.50 -13.43 -20.54
N PRO A 93 23.24 -14.12 -19.40
CA PRO A 93 23.05 -15.57 -19.37
C PRO A 93 21.90 -16.03 -20.27
N GLY A 94 20.81 -15.27 -20.32
CA GLY A 94 19.65 -15.56 -21.17
C GLY A 94 20.00 -15.54 -22.65
N ALA A 95 20.75 -14.53 -23.11
CA ALA A 95 21.24 -14.48 -24.49
C ALA A 95 22.19 -15.64 -24.80
N ARG A 96 23.07 -16.01 -23.86
CA ARG A 96 23.97 -17.15 -24.01
C ARG A 96 23.22 -18.47 -24.12
N ILE A 97 22.27 -18.73 -23.22
CA ILE A 97 21.44 -19.93 -23.25
C ILE A 97 20.61 -19.97 -24.55
N ALA A 98 20.05 -18.85 -24.98
CA ALA A 98 19.32 -18.77 -26.24
C ALA A 98 20.22 -19.06 -27.45
N PHE A 99 21.46 -18.60 -27.44
CA PHE A 99 22.45 -18.90 -28.49
C PHE A 99 22.82 -20.39 -28.50
N GLU A 100 23.17 -20.95 -27.35
CA GLU A 100 23.51 -22.38 -27.22
C GLU A 100 22.35 -23.27 -27.66
N ARG A 101 21.12 -22.98 -27.22
CA ARG A 101 19.91 -23.70 -27.66
C ARG A 101 19.71 -23.64 -29.18
N LYS A 102 20.02 -22.51 -29.82
CA LYS A 102 19.95 -22.41 -31.30
C LYS A 102 21.04 -23.25 -31.97
N ARG A 103 22.25 -23.28 -31.42
CA ARG A 103 23.39 -24.04 -31.98
C ARG A 103 23.13 -25.54 -31.98
N TRP A 104 22.64 -26.09 -30.87
CA TRP A 104 22.45 -27.54 -30.73
C TRP A 104 21.16 -28.05 -31.38
N LYS A 105 20.19 -27.17 -31.66
CA LYS A 105 18.93 -27.55 -32.31
C LYS A 105 19.10 -28.18 -33.70
N GLU A 106 20.16 -27.82 -34.44
CA GLU A 106 20.46 -28.39 -35.76
C GLU A 106 21.05 -29.80 -35.67
N VAL A 107 21.68 -30.14 -34.54
CA VAL A 107 22.28 -31.46 -34.30
C VAL A 107 21.27 -32.40 -33.65
N ASP A 108 20.48 -31.90 -32.69
CA ASP A 108 19.44 -32.69 -32.00
C ASP A 108 18.27 -33.08 -32.92
N GLY A 109 18.07 -32.39 -34.05
CA GLY A 109 16.99 -32.67 -34.99
C GLY A 109 17.25 -33.81 -35.98
N ASP A 110 18.51 -34.23 -36.12
CA ASP A 110 18.93 -35.31 -37.05
C ASP A 110 19.01 -36.70 -36.36
N ASP A 111 18.87 -36.78 -35.03
CA ASP A 111 18.97 -38.03 -34.25
C ASP A 111 17.60 -38.71 -34.02
N ASP A 112 16.48 -38.11 -34.43
CA ASP A 112 15.10 -38.60 -34.17
C ASP A 112 14.37 -39.18 -35.43
N ASP A 113 15.06 -39.39 -36.57
CA ASP A 113 14.54 -40.09 -37.77
C ASP A 113 15.25 -41.43 -38.06
#